data_AF-A0A3L8S7A5-F1
#
_entry.id   AF-A0A3L8S7A5-F1
#
_cell.length_a   1.000
_cell.length_b   1.000
_cell.length_c   1.000
_cell.angle_alpha   90.00
_cell.angle_beta   90.00
_cell.angle_gamma   90.00
#
_symmetry.space_group_name_H-M   'P 1'
#
loop_
_entity.id
_entity.type
_entity.pdbx_description
1 polymer ?
#
loop_
_entity_poly.entity_id
_entity_poly.type
_entity_poly.pdbx_seq_one_letter_code
_entity_poly.pdbx_strand_id
1 'polypeptide(L)'
;MTRFFTKLDADGSYRALKEVCEKMGYGWKMSCTNQVTVSTTDRRNNKLIFKVNLVEMESKILVDFRLSKGDGLEFKRHFLKIKAKLSDIVSTQKVWLPGT
;
A
#
# COMPACT_ATOMS: atom_id res chain seq x y z
N MET A 1 4.22 10.97 -2.36
CA MET A 1 4.14 10.30 -1.05
C MET A 1 3.39 8.98 -1.22
N THR A 2 4.01 7.84 -0.91
CA THR A 2 3.46 6.47 -1.13
C THR A 2 3.15 5.76 0.19
N ARG A 3 2.44 6.46 1.07
CA ARG A 3 2.02 5.97 2.38
C ARG A 3 0.62 6.47 2.71
N PHE A 4 -0.11 5.72 3.53
CA PHE A 4 -1.39 6.14 4.10
C PHE A 4 -1.65 5.43 5.43
N PHE A 5 -2.52 6.00 6.25
CA PHE A 5 -3.02 5.35 7.46
C PHE A 5 -4.31 4.59 7.17
N THR A 6 -4.55 3.49 7.88
CA THR A 6 -5.84 2.79 7.89
C THR A 6 -6.60 3.06 9.19
N LYS A 7 -7.91 2.82 9.16
CA LYS A 7 -8.80 2.85 10.33
C LYS A 7 -8.91 1.49 11.03
N LEU A 8 -8.35 0.44 10.41
CA LEU A 8 -8.40 -0.94 10.90
C LEU A 8 -7.15 -1.25 11.74
N ASP A 9 -7.22 -2.35 12.48
CA ASP A 9 -6.07 -2.98 13.13
C ASP A 9 -5.09 -3.59 12.10
N ALA A 10 -3.97 -4.14 12.60
CA ALA A 10 -2.92 -4.71 11.75
C ALA A 10 -3.45 -5.86 10.87
N ASP A 11 -4.25 -6.76 11.45
CA ASP A 11 -4.77 -7.95 10.76
C ASP A 11 -5.84 -7.58 9.71
N GLY A 12 -6.79 -6.70 10.06
CA GLY A 12 -7.78 -6.18 9.13
C GLY A 12 -7.14 -5.40 7.98
N SER A 13 -6.13 -4.58 8.26
CA SER A 13 -5.37 -3.85 7.25
C SER A 13 -4.62 -4.79 6.31
N TYR A 14 -4.00 -5.85 6.87
CA TYR A 14 -3.29 -6.87 6.10
C TYR A 14 -4.24 -7.64 5.17
N ARG A 15 -5.36 -8.12 5.69
CA ARG A 15 -6.35 -8.88 4.90
C ARG A 15 -6.93 -8.06 3.76
N ALA A 16 -7.36 -6.83 4.04
CA ALA A 16 -7.91 -5.94 3.03
C ALA A 16 -6.88 -5.63 1.92
N LEU A 17 -5.63 -5.35 2.30
CA LEU A 17 -4.56 -5.12 1.33
C LEU A 17 -4.25 -6.37 0.50
N LYS A 18 -4.20 -7.55 1.12
CA LYS A 18 -3.97 -8.83 0.45
C LYS A 18 -5.07 -9.11 -0.58
N GLU A 19 -6.33 -9.00 -0.18
CA GLU A 19 -7.47 -9.22 -1.08
C GLU A 19 -7.45 -8.26 -2.26
N VAL A 20 -7.16 -6.98 -2.05
CA VAL A 20 -7.08 -6.00 -3.14
C VAL A 20 -5.95 -6.36 -4.09
N CYS A 21 -4.76 -6.72 -3.58
CA CYS A 21 -3.65 -7.14 -4.42
C CYS A 21 -3.97 -8.41 -5.23
N GLU A 22 -4.58 -9.42 -4.62
CA GLU A 22 -4.99 -10.67 -5.30
C GLU A 22 -6.06 -10.40 -6.37
N LYS A 23 -7.08 -9.59 -6.07
CA LYS A 23 -8.12 -9.16 -7.04
C LYS A 23 -7.54 -8.38 -8.22
N MET A 24 -6.38 -7.73 -8.03
CA MET A 24 -5.67 -7.02 -9.09
C MET A 24 -4.68 -7.90 -9.87
N GLY A 25 -4.57 -9.19 -9.52
CA GLY A 25 -3.62 -10.12 -10.14
C GLY A 25 -2.17 -9.90 -9.72
N TYR A 26 -1.93 -9.22 -8.59
CA TYR A 26 -0.58 -9.00 -8.09
C TYR A 26 -0.09 -10.23 -7.32
N GLY A 27 1.19 -10.57 -7.50
CA GLY A 27 1.86 -11.56 -6.68
C GLY A 27 2.04 -11.05 -5.25
N TRP A 28 1.72 -11.90 -4.28
CA TRP A 28 1.80 -11.60 -2.85
C TRP A 28 2.76 -12.57 -2.16
N LYS A 29 3.86 -12.06 -1.60
CA LYS A 29 4.83 -12.87 -0.86
C LYS A 29 5.12 -12.24 0.51
N MET A 30 4.71 -12.93 1.56
CA MET A 30 5.07 -12.54 2.93
C MET A 30 6.58 -12.74 3.13
N SER A 31 7.27 -11.67 3.54
CA SER A 31 8.74 -11.68 3.69
C SER A 31 9.14 -11.76 5.16
N CYS A 32 8.49 -10.95 6.01
CA CYS A 32 8.64 -10.94 7.48
C CYS A 32 7.27 -10.65 8.11
N THR A 33 7.17 -10.72 9.45
CA THR A 33 5.92 -10.54 10.20
C THR A 33 5.11 -9.31 9.78
N ASN A 34 5.78 -8.19 9.48
CA ASN A 34 5.13 -6.92 9.11
C ASN A 34 5.51 -6.41 7.72
N GLN A 35 6.17 -7.24 6.91
CA GLN A 35 6.64 -6.86 5.57
C GLN A 35 6.16 -7.84 4.51
N VAL A 36 5.56 -7.29 3.47
CA VAL A 36 5.08 -8.01 2.30
C VAL A 36 5.82 -7.54 1.05
N THR A 37 6.18 -8.47 0.19
CA THR A 37 6.65 -8.17 -1.17
C THR A 37 5.50 -8.36 -2.14
N VAL A 38 5.18 -7.31 -2.90
CA VAL A 38 4.18 -7.31 -3.95
C VAL A 38 4.89 -7.23 -5.30
N SER A 39 4.55 -8.13 -6.23
CA SER A 39 5.10 -8.15 -7.58
C SER A 39 4.00 -8.08 -8.63
N THR A 40 4.21 -7.28 -9.66
CA THR A 40 3.30 -7.12 -10.79
C THR A 40 4.09 -6.76 -12.05
N THR A 41 3.42 -6.63 -13.19
CA THR A 41 4.02 -6.16 -14.43
C THR A 41 3.43 -4.79 -14.81
N ASP A 42 4.28 -3.90 -15.31
CA ASP A 42 3.82 -2.64 -15.88
C ASP A 42 3.19 -2.85 -17.27
N ARG A 43 2.66 -1.77 -17.86
CA ARG A 43 2.06 -1.81 -19.21
C ARG A 43 3.02 -2.23 -20.32
N ARG A 44 4.33 -2.13 -20.09
CA ARG A 44 5.41 -2.52 -21.01
C ARG A 44 5.93 -3.93 -20.70
N ASN A 45 5.23 -4.68 -19.85
CA ASN A 45 5.58 -6.01 -19.38
C ASN A 45 6.90 -6.07 -18.58
N ASN A 46 7.37 -4.94 -18.04
CA ASN A 46 8.50 -4.92 -17.13
C ASN A 46 8.06 -5.34 -15.73
N LYS A 47 8.96 -6.02 -15.02
CA LYS A 47 8.72 -6.41 -13.62
C LYS A 47 8.72 -5.17 -12.72
N LEU A 48 7.62 -5.00 -11.98
CA LEU A 48 7.45 -4.00 -10.93
C LEU A 48 7.33 -4.73 -9.59
N ILE A 49 8.24 -4.46 -8.66
CA ILE A 49 8.29 -5.07 -7.33
C ILE A 49 8.38 -3.96 -6.30
N PHE A 50 7.51 -4.00 -5.30
CA PHE A 50 7.54 -3.08 -4.18
C PHE A 50 7.25 -3.81 -2.88
N LYS A 51 7.79 -3.27 -1.80
CA LYS A 51 7.60 -3.77 -0.45
C LYS A 51 6.57 -2.93 0.27
N VAL A 52 5.72 -3.58 1.04
CA VAL A 52 4.74 -2.93 1.89
C VAL A 52 5.07 -3.25 3.34
N ASN A 53 5.26 -2.21 4.14
CA ASN A 53 5.47 -2.31 5.57
C ASN A 53 4.21 -1.84 6.30
N LEU A 54 3.73 -2.67 7.23
CA LEU A 54 2.65 -2.30 8.15
C LEU A 54 3.27 -1.92 9.49
N VAL A 55 3.20 -0.64 9.84
CA VAL A 55 3.78 -0.10 11.08
C VAL A 55 2.64 0.38 11.97
N GLU A 56 2.57 -0.17 13.17
CA GLU A 56 1.61 0.27 14.19
C GLU A 56 2.11 1.57 14.84
N MET A 57 1.27 2.61 14.84
CA MET A 57 1.57 3.94 15.39
C MET A 57 0.42 4.41 16.26
N GLU A 58 0.63 4.39 17.58
CA GLU A 58 -0.26 4.84 18.68
C GLU A 58 -1.67 4.20 18.72
N SER A 59 -2.41 4.23 17.62
CA SER A 59 -3.76 3.66 17.43
C SER A 59 -4.13 3.45 15.95
N LYS A 60 -3.19 3.63 15.02
CA LYS A 60 -3.40 3.50 13.58
C LYS A 60 -2.30 2.68 12.96
N ILE A 61 -2.62 2.02 11.85
CA ILE A 61 -1.62 1.32 11.05
C ILE A 61 -1.19 2.21 9.89
N LEU A 62 0.09 2.53 9.84
CA LEU A 62 0.74 3.15 8.69
C LEU A 62 1.11 2.07 7.69
N VAL A 63 0.56 2.18 6.48
CA VAL A 63 0.93 1.33 5.35
C VAL A 63 1.89 2.10 4.47
N ASP A 64 3.17 1.72 4.50
CA ASP A 64 4.25 2.36 3.71
C ASP A 64 4.64 1.47 2.53
N PHE A 65 4.55 2.03 1.32
CA PHE A 65 4.96 1.36 0.10
C PHE A 65 6.33 1.88 -0.33
N ARG A 66 7.26 0.96 -0.53
CA ARG A 66 8.62 1.24 -0.98
C ARG A 66 8.92 0.49 -2.27
N LEU A 67 9.30 1.22 -3.32
CA LEU A 67 9.77 0.63 -4.57
C LEU A 67 10.99 -0.23 -4.31
N SER A 68 10.99 -1.47 -4.83
CA SER A 68 12.14 -2.37 -4.80
C SER A 68 12.77 -2.54 -6.18
N LYS A 69 11.96 -2.63 -7.24
CA LYS A 69 12.41 -2.76 -8.64
C LYS A 69 11.34 -2.26 -9.60
N GLY A 70 11.73 -1.63 -10.70
CA GLY A 70 10.84 -1.19 -11.77
C GLY A 70 10.72 0.34 -11.87
N ASP A 71 9.77 0.81 -12.67
CA ASP A 71 9.56 2.23 -12.94
C ASP A 71 8.87 2.95 -11.77
N GLY A 72 9.38 4.12 -11.41
CA GLY A 72 8.89 4.91 -10.29
C GLY A 72 7.53 5.59 -10.53
N LEU A 73 7.17 5.87 -11.78
CA LEU A 73 5.86 6.44 -12.10
C LEU A 73 4.79 5.36 -12.11
N GLU A 74 5.07 4.19 -12.69
CA GLU A 74 4.21 3.01 -12.64
C GLU A 74 3.97 2.56 -11.20
N PHE A 75 5.02 2.56 -10.36
CA PHE A 75 4.90 2.34 -8.93
C PHE A 75 3.89 3.29 -8.27
N LYS A 76 4.01 4.60 -8.51
CA LYS A 76 3.09 5.61 -7.96
C LYS A 76 1.66 5.41 -8.49
N ARG A 77 1.48 5.04 -9.76
CA ARG A 77 0.17 4.72 -10.36
C ARG A 77 -0.47 3.52 -9.67
N HIS A 78 0.29 2.46 -9.44
CA HIS A 78 -0.20 1.26 -8.75
C HIS A 78 -0.56 1.56 -7.30
N PHE A 79 0.28 2.34 -6.59
CA PHE A 79 -0.03 2.83 -5.25
C PHE A 79 -1.37 3.58 -5.21
N LEU A 80 -1.59 4.53 -6.12
CA LEU A 80 -2.85 5.29 -6.18
C LEU A 80 -4.05 4.37 -6.48
N LYS A 81 -3.87 3.38 -7.36
CA LYS A 81 -4.92 2.40 -7.70
C LYS A 81 -5.29 1.52 -6.50
N ILE A 82 -4.30 1.03 -5.76
CA ILE A 82 -4.51 0.26 -4.52
C ILE A 82 -5.20 1.15 -3.48
N LYS A 83 -4.70 2.38 -3.25
CA LYS A 83 -5.28 3.33 -2.30
C LYS A 83 -6.73 3.67 -2.62
N ALA A 84 -7.07 3.83 -3.90
CA ALA A 84 -8.44 4.08 -4.33
C ALA A 84 -9.37 2.89 -4.08
N LYS A 85 -8.86 1.66 -4.21
CA LYS A 85 -9.63 0.43 -3.89
C LYS A 85 -9.80 0.21 -2.38
N LEU A 86 -8.92 0.78 -1.56
CA LEU A 86 -8.97 0.74 -0.09
C LEU A 86 -9.55 2.04 0.51
N SER A 87 -10.26 2.85 -0.26
CA SER A 87 -10.71 4.19 0.16
C SER A 87 -11.63 4.16 1.39
N ASP A 88 -12.35 3.06 1.58
CA ASP A 88 -13.23 2.78 2.72
C ASP A 88 -12.43 2.69 4.04
N ILE A 89 -11.31 1.96 4.02
CA ILE A 89 -10.47 1.73 5.20
C ILE A 89 -9.37 2.80 5.39
N VAL A 90 -9.04 3.57 4.35
CA VAL A 90 -8.03 4.63 4.45
C VAL A 90 -8.52 5.72 5.41
N SER A 91 -7.69 6.04 6.40
CA SER A 91 -7.91 7.16 7.31
C SER A 91 -7.61 8.46 6.57
N THR A 92 -8.65 9.24 6.30
CA THR A 92 -8.52 10.63 5.89
C THR A 92 -8.11 11.43 7.11
N GLN A 93 -6.81 11.47 7.43
CA GLN A 93 -6.31 12.59 8.20
C GLN A 93 -6.52 13.82 7.31
N LYS A 94 -7.60 14.57 7.56
CA LYS A 94 -7.61 16.00 7.29
C LYS A 94 -6.45 16.53 8.12
N VAL A 95 -5.27 16.68 7.51
CA VAL A 95 -4.26 17.56 8.05
C VAL A 95 -4.95 18.92 8.01
N TRP A 96 -5.43 19.39 9.16
CA TRP A 96 -5.83 20.77 9.32
C TRP A 96 -4.54 21.57 9.12
N LEU A 97 -4.36 22.08 7.91
CA LEU A 97 -3.38 23.13 7.68
C LEU A 97 -4.01 24.37 8.31
N PRO A 98 -3.37 25.01 9.30
CA PRO A 98 -3.79 26.33 9.72
C PRO A 98 -3.75 27.21 8.47
N GLY A 99 -4.88 27.80 8.10
CA GLY A 99 -4.90 28.82 7.05
C GLY A 99 -4.04 29.99 7.51
N THR A 100 -2.98 30.26 6.76
CA THR A 100 -2.24 31.53 6.82
C THR A 100 -2.97 32.57 6.01
#